data_AF-A0A1V5LCV6-F1
#
_entry.id   AF-A0A1V5LCV6-F1
#
_cell.length_a   1.000
_cell.length_b   1.000
_cell.length_c   1.000
_cell.angle_alpha   90.00
_cell.angle_beta   90.00
_cell.angle_gamma   90.00
#
_symmetry.space_group_name_H-M   'P 1'
#
loop_
_entity.id
_entity.type
_entity.pdbx_description
1 polymer ?
#
loop_
_entity_poly.entity_id
_entity_poly.type
_entity_poly.pdbx_seq_one_letter_code
_entity_poly.pdbx_strand_id
1 'polypeptide(L)'
;MEVRQLAVKDVFTLARMVGKLHLKPRDDGQSLMLYGQELLAEAVDKCGDDAMAWLADMAGMDAETFADRPAATVVDVIEAIVAQDGARDFFGKLWRLLPKSSSSDTAGQTTPSSDSASGAT
;
A
#
# COMPACT_ATOMS: atom_id res chain seq x y z
N MET A 1 -6.08 3.28 -23.90
CA MET A 1 -5.65 1.89 -23.68
C MET A 1 -6.74 1.20 -22.87
N GLU A 2 -7.07 -0.06 -23.17
CA GLU A 2 -8.08 -0.81 -22.39
C GLU A 2 -7.39 -1.49 -21.20
N VAL A 3 -7.83 -1.20 -19.98
CA VAL A 3 -7.32 -1.82 -18.75
C VAL A 3 -8.40 -2.74 -18.19
N ARG A 4 -8.04 -3.97 -17.85
CA ARG A 4 -9.00 -4.93 -17.29
C ARG A 4 -9.52 -4.46 -15.93
N GLN A 5 -10.70 -4.95 -15.57
CA GLN A 5 -11.29 -4.67 -14.26
C GLN A 5 -10.42 -5.21 -13.13
N LEU A 6 -10.35 -4.45 -12.04
CA LEU A 6 -9.73 -4.88 -10.78
C LEU A 6 -10.47 -6.09 -10.21
N ALA A 7 -9.71 -7.13 -9.84
CA ALA A 7 -10.23 -8.35 -9.24
C ALA A 7 -9.73 -8.53 -7.81
N VAL A 8 -10.42 -9.37 -7.03
CA VAL A 8 -10.04 -9.67 -5.64
C VAL A 8 -8.62 -10.25 -5.56
N LYS A 9 -8.20 -11.04 -6.54
CA LYS A 9 -6.83 -11.58 -6.63
C LYS A 9 -5.77 -10.46 -6.61
N ASP A 10 -6.07 -9.32 -7.23
CA ASP A 10 -5.13 -8.21 -7.37
C ASP A 10 -4.86 -7.53 -6.03
N VAL A 11 -5.83 -7.56 -5.12
CA VAL A 11 -5.66 -7.04 -3.75
C VAL A 11 -4.55 -7.83 -3.05
N PHE A 12 -4.56 -9.15 -3.17
CA PHE A 12 -3.56 -10.01 -2.54
C PHE A 12 -2.20 -9.94 -3.24
N THR A 13 -2.19 -9.85 -4.58
CA THR A 13 -0.96 -9.64 -5.35
C THR A 13 -0.27 -8.35 -4.91
N LEU A 14 -1.01 -7.23 -4.90
CA LEU A 14 -0.47 -5.95 -4.44
C LEU A 14 -0.09 -5.97 -2.96
N ALA A 15 -0.89 -6.58 -2.08
CA ALA A 15 -0.55 -6.69 -0.66
C ALA A 15 0.77 -7.46 -0.44
N ARG A 16 1.03 -8.51 -1.24
CA ARG A 16 2.29 -9.26 -1.20
C ARG A 16 3.47 -8.44 -1.72
N MET A 17 3.28 -7.68 -2.80
CA MET A 17 4.32 -6.82 -3.36
C MET A 17 4.67 -5.70 -2.36
N VAL A 18 3.65 -4.93 -1.95
CA VAL A 18 3.85 -3.73 -1.14
C VAL A 18 3.94 -4.00 0.36
N GLY A 19 3.59 -5.19 0.83
CA GLY A 19 3.78 -5.59 2.23
C GLY A 19 5.26 -5.73 2.62
N LYS A 20 6.16 -5.81 1.64
CA LYS A 20 7.61 -5.71 1.82
C LYS A 20 8.09 -4.25 1.96
N LEU A 21 7.25 -3.31 1.53
CA LEU A 21 7.52 -1.89 1.62
C LEU A 21 7.04 -1.43 3.00
N HIS A 22 7.91 -0.78 3.77
CA HIS A 22 7.55 -0.20 5.07
C HIS A 22 6.68 1.06 4.90
N LEU A 23 5.56 0.93 4.19
CA LEU A 23 4.60 1.99 3.95
C LEU A 23 3.84 2.25 5.24
N LYS A 24 3.78 3.51 5.64
CA LYS A 24 2.93 3.93 6.76
C LYS A 24 1.49 4.01 6.28
N PRO A 25 0.55 3.25 6.87
CA PRO A 25 -0.87 3.47 6.61
C PRO A 25 -1.22 4.91 6.97
N ARG A 26 -2.00 5.60 6.13
CA ARG A 26 -2.58 6.91 6.46
C ARG A 26 -4.10 6.77 6.58
N ASP A 27 -4.64 7.21 7.71
CA ASP A 27 -6.06 7.08 8.06
C ASP A 27 -6.91 8.28 7.58
N ASP A 28 -6.33 9.26 6.89
CA ASP A 28 -7.08 10.39 6.34
C ASP A 28 -7.69 10.04 4.99
N GLY A 29 -8.99 9.70 4.99
CA GLY A 29 -9.75 9.26 3.80
C GLY A 29 -9.80 10.24 2.62
N GLN A 30 -9.13 11.39 2.69
CA GLN A 30 -9.15 12.46 1.70
C GLN A 30 -8.25 12.24 0.48
N SER A 31 -7.50 11.13 0.40
CA SER A 31 -6.88 10.79 -0.88
C SER A 31 -6.55 9.32 -1.11
N LEU A 32 -7.45 8.40 -0.75
CA LEU A 32 -7.30 6.97 -1.08
C LEU A 32 -6.91 6.70 -2.55
N MET A 33 -7.34 7.58 -3.47
CA MET A 33 -7.01 7.49 -4.90
C MET A 33 -5.64 8.07 -5.24
N LEU A 34 -5.31 9.28 -4.77
CA LEU A 34 -3.97 9.85 -4.93
C LEU A 34 -2.90 8.95 -4.28
N TYR A 35 -3.21 8.41 -3.09
CA TYR A 35 -2.39 7.43 -2.41
C TYR A 35 -2.34 6.08 -3.14
N GLY A 36 -3.40 5.69 -3.84
CA GLY A 36 -3.39 4.52 -4.73
C GLY A 36 -2.39 4.70 -5.87
N GLN A 37 -2.36 5.89 -6.48
CA GLN A 37 -1.39 6.25 -7.52
C GLN A 37 0.05 6.29 -6.98
N GLU A 38 0.29 6.94 -5.84
CA GLU A 38 1.60 6.97 -5.19
C GLU A 38 2.09 5.56 -4.81
N LEU A 39 1.21 4.73 -4.25
CA LEU A 39 1.53 3.34 -3.90
C LEU A 39 1.92 2.52 -5.13
N LEU A 40 1.21 2.71 -6.25
CA LEU A 40 1.52 2.00 -7.50
C LEU A 40 2.85 2.48 -8.09
N ALA A 41 3.13 3.79 -8.06
CA ALA A 41 4.42 4.33 -8.48
C ALA A 41 5.57 3.78 -7.63
N GLU A 42 5.40 3.74 -6.31
CA GLU A 42 6.36 3.18 -5.37
C GLU A 42 6.55 1.66 -5.58
N ALA A 43 5.48 0.93 -5.89
CA ALA A 43 5.55 -0.49 -6.22
C ALA A 43 6.37 -0.72 -7.48
N VAL A 44 6.24 0.13 -8.50
CA VAL A 44 7.10 0.07 -9.70
C VAL A 44 8.56 0.31 -9.35
N ASP A 45 8.86 1.36 -8.57
CA ASP A 45 10.23 1.71 -8.18
C ASP A 45 10.91 0.61 -7.35
N LYS A 46 10.17 0.00 -6.41
CA LYS A 46 10.74 -0.90 -5.40
C LYS A 46 10.52 -2.39 -5.65
N CYS A 47 9.51 -2.75 -6.43
CA CYS A 47 9.22 -4.15 -6.77
C CYS A 47 9.56 -4.51 -8.23
N GLY A 48 9.93 -3.53 -9.06
CA GLY A 48 10.49 -3.74 -10.39
C GLY A 48 9.66 -4.70 -11.25
N ASP A 49 10.25 -5.84 -11.60
CA ASP A 49 9.66 -6.86 -12.48
C ASP A 49 8.29 -7.36 -12.02
N ASP A 50 8.08 -7.56 -10.70
CA ASP A 50 6.79 -8.03 -10.17
C ASP A 50 5.67 -7.01 -10.43
N ALA A 51 5.97 -5.72 -10.23
CA ALA A 51 5.02 -4.64 -10.46
C ALA A 51 4.77 -4.41 -11.95
N MET A 52 5.82 -4.48 -12.77
CA MET A 52 5.70 -4.37 -14.23
C MET A 52 4.90 -5.53 -14.84
N ALA A 53 5.10 -6.76 -14.36
CA ALA A 53 4.32 -7.92 -14.79
C ALA A 53 2.84 -7.79 -14.40
N TRP A 54 2.55 -7.26 -13.21
CA TRP A 54 1.16 -7.01 -12.80
C TRP A 54 0.51 -5.91 -13.64
N LEU A 55 1.22 -4.81 -13.92
CA LEU A 55 0.71 -3.73 -14.78
C LEU A 55 0.51 -4.20 -16.23
N ALA A 56 1.38 -5.07 -16.74
CA ALA A 56 1.21 -5.71 -18.05
C ALA A 56 -0.09 -6.54 -18.10
N ASP A 57 -0.34 -7.37 -17.09
CA ASP A 57 -1.58 -8.15 -16.98
C ASP A 57 -2.81 -7.23 -16.84
N MET A 58 -2.69 -6.11 -16.13
CA MET A 58 -3.74 -5.09 -16.07
C MET A 58 -4.04 -4.48 -17.44
N ALA A 59 -3.02 -4.28 -18.27
CA ALA A 59 -3.14 -3.76 -19.63
C ALA A 59 -3.45 -4.84 -20.69
N GLY A 60 -3.69 -6.09 -20.27
CA GLY A 60 -4.06 -7.20 -21.15
C GLY A 60 -2.91 -7.69 -22.05
N MET A 61 -1.66 -7.54 -21.61
CA MET A 61 -0.47 -7.96 -22.36
C MET A 61 0.53 -8.70 -21.48
N ASP A 62 1.52 -9.35 -22.10
CA ASP A 62 2.64 -9.96 -21.39
C ASP A 62 3.68 -8.92 -20.95
N ALA A 63 4.53 -9.31 -20.00
CA ALA A 63 5.51 -8.42 -19.38
C ALA A 63 6.60 -7.92 -20.34
N GLU A 64 7.02 -8.74 -21.32
CA GLU A 64 8.05 -8.35 -22.29
C GLU A 64 7.50 -7.26 -23.22
N THR A 65 6.31 -7.50 -23.78
CA THR A 65 5.60 -6.53 -24.63
C THR A 65 5.33 -5.22 -23.90
N PHE A 66 5.04 -5.28 -22.59
CA PHE A 66 4.81 -4.10 -21.77
C PHE A 66 6.11 -3.34 -21.45
N ALA A 67 7.22 -4.04 -21.21
CA ALA A 67 8.52 -3.46 -20.93
C ALA A 67 9.09 -2.68 -22.13
N ASP A 68 8.76 -3.10 -23.35
CA ASP A 68 9.14 -2.40 -24.59
C ASP A 68 8.30 -1.13 -24.85
N ARG A 69 7.29 -0.83 -24.02
CA ARG A 69 6.47 0.38 -24.15
C ARG A 69 7.18 1.61 -23.59
N PRO A 70 6.83 2.82 -24.09
CA PRO A 70 7.27 4.06 -23.46
C PRO A 70 6.90 4.10 -21.98
N ALA A 71 7.76 4.70 -21.14
CA ALA A 71 7.47 4.86 -19.71
C ALA A 71 6.14 5.59 -19.42
N ALA A 72 5.66 6.44 -20.35
CA ALA A 72 4.34 7.06 -20.28
C ALA A 72 3.20 6.04 -20.21
N THR A 73 3.34 4.87 -20.83
CA THR A 73 2.33 3.81 -20.78
C THR A 73 2.12 3.29 -19.35
N VAL A 74 3.18 3.22 -18.53
CA VAL A 74 3.05 2.85 -17.10
C VAL A 74 2.14 3.84 -16.38
N VAL A 75 2.32 5.14 -16.64
CA VAL A 75 1.48 6.20 -16.06
C VAL A 75 0.03 6.06 -16.54
N ASP A 76 -0.19 5.87 -17.84
CA ASP A 76 -1.53 5.69 -18.42
C ASP A 76 -2.27 4.49 -17.80
N VAL A 77 -1.56 3.39 -17.52
CA VAL A 77 -2.15 2.20 -16.86
C VAL A 77 -2.58 2.55 -15.44
N ILE A 78 -1.69 3.19 -14.67
CA ILE A 78 -1.96 3.57 -13.28
C ILE A 78 -3.16 4.52 -13.22
N GLU A 79 -3.22 5.53 -14.08
CA GLU A 79 -4.34 6.48 -14.18
C GLU A 79 -5.66 5.76 -14.52
N ALA A 80 -5.63 4.83 -15.47
CA ALA A 80 -6.81 4.04 -15.82
C ALA A 80 -7.26 3.10 -14.68
N ILE A 81 -6.34 2.56 -13.87
CA ILE A 81 -6.67 1.75 -12.69
C ILE A 81 -7.37 2.60 -11.63
N VAL A 82 -6.83 3.78 -11.30
CA VAL A 82 -7.43 4.64 -10.26
C VAL A 82 -8.76 5.24 -10.70
N ALA A 83 -9.02 5.33 -12.00
CA ALA A 83 -10.29 5.81 -12.56
C ALA A 83 -11.43 4.78 -12.58
N GLN A 84 -11.19 3.50 -12.24
CA GLN A 84 -12.24 2.46 -12.26
C GLN A 84 -13.27 2.67 -11.14
N ASP A 85 -14.55 2.35 -11.42
CA ASP A 85 -15.69 2.48 -10.47
C ASP A 85 -15.57 1.62 -9.19
N GLY A 86 -14.58 0.73 -9.09
CA GLY A 86 -14.27 -0.06 -7.89
C GLY A 86 -12.98 0.32 -7.17
N ALA A 87 -12.21 1.26 -7.70
CA ALA A 87 -10.82 1.49 -7.27
C ALA A 87 -10.73 1.93 -5.80
N ARG A 88 -11.67 2.77 -5.33
CA ARG A 88 -11.72 3.18 -3.92
C ARG A 88 -11.87 2.02 -2.96
N ASP A 89 -12.79 1.09 -3.23
CA ASP A 89 -13.02 -0.09 -2.39
C ASP A 89 -11.82 -1.05 -2.47
N PHE A 90 -11.26 -1.20 -3.68
CA PHE A 90 -10.05 -1.98 -3.91
C PHE A 90 -8.88 -1.51 -3.03
N PHE A 91 -8.51 -0.23 -3.10
CA PHE A 91 -7.42 0.30 -2.27
C PHE A 91 -7.78 0.27 -0.79
N GLY A 92 -9.04 0.52 -0.41
CA GLY A 92 -9.50 0.39 0.96
C GLY A 92 -9.31 -1.03 1.53
N LYS A 93 -9.54 -2.07 0.73
CA LYS A 93 -9.26 -3.47 1.09
C LYS A 93 -7.76 -3.75 1.17
N LEU A 94 -6.99 -3.26 0.21
CA LEU A 94 -5.52 -3.39 0.20
C LEU A 94 -4.92 -2.83 1.49
N TRP A 95 -5.28 -1.60 1.87
CA TRP A 95 -4.76 -0.95 3.08
C TRP A 95 -5.06 -1.72 4.37
N ARG A 96 -6.21 -2.41 4.44
CA ARG A 96 -6.56 -3.26 5.60
C ARG A 96 -5.71 -4.52 5.70
N LEU A 97 -5.13 -4.99 4.59
CA LEU A 97 -4.24 -6.16 4.58
C LEU A 97 -2.79 -5.81 4.91
N LEU A 98 -2.38 -4.56 4.76
CA LEU A 98 -1.00 -4.16 4.99
C LEU A 98 -0.66 -4.18 6.50
N PRO A 99 0.58 -4.56 6.86
CA PRO A 99 1.01 -4.53 8.25
C PRO A 99 0.87 -3.12 8.82
N LYS A 100 0.05 -2.96 9.86
CA LYS A 100 0.03 -1.70 10.62
C LYS A 100 1.38 -1.59 11.33
N SER A 101 2.11 -0.49 11.14
CA SER A 101 3.31 -0.27 11.93
C SER A 101 2.88 -0.24 13.40
N SER A 102 3.21 -1.29 14.16
CA SER A 102 3.10 -1.26 15.60
C SER A 102 4.04 -0.16 16.07
N SER A 103 3.48 0.95 16.55
CA SER A 103 4.22 1.82 17.45
C SER A 103 4.69 0.92 18.59
N SER A 104 6.00 0.71 18.71
CA SER A 104 6.53 0.00 19.85
C SER A 104 6.09 0.75 21.10
N ASP A 105 5.25 0.12 21.91
CA ASP A 105 5.01 0.51 23.29
C ASP A 105 6.35 0.53 24.03
N THR A 106 7.00 1.69 24.02
CA THR A 106 8.18 1.93 24.84
C THR A 106 7.66 2.22 26.24
N ALA A 107 7.59 1.16 27.03
CA ALA A 107 7.70 1.13 28.49
C ALA A 107 7.70 2.51 29.18
N GLY A 108 6.51 3.06 29.41
CA GLY A 108 6.29 4.11 30.39
C GLY A 108 6.37 3.51 31.79
N GLN A 109 7.60 3.47 32.31
CA GLN A 109 7.99 3.15 33.68
C GLN A 109 7.03 3.75 34.71
N THR A 110 6.11 2.97 35.25
CA THR A 110 5.41 3.29 36.50
C THR A 110 6.36 3.02 37.65
N THR A 111 7.02 4.09 38.12
CA THR A 111 7.72 4.10 39.40
C THR A 111 6.75 3.67 40.52
N PRO A 112 7.11 2.74 41.42
CA PRO A 112 6.32 2.48 42.61
C PRO A 112 6.44 3.70 43.53
N SER A 113 5.30 4.31 43.87
CA SER A 113 5.22 5.39 44.86
C SER A 113 5.81 4.91 46.19
N SER A 114 6.84 5.63 46.65
CA SER A 114 7.44 5.46 47.96
C SER A 114 6.52 6.07 49.00
N ASP A 115 5.64 5.27 49.60
CA ASP A 115 4.86 5.69 50.77
C ASP A 115 5.73 5.48 52.02
N SER A 116 6.51 6.51 52.35
CA SER A 116 7.22 6.61 53.62
C SER A 116 6.22 6.99 54.71
N ALA A 117 5.60 6.00 55.33
CA ALA A 117 4.91 6.20 56.61
C ALA A 117 5.95 6.32 57.73
N SER A 118 6.42 7.55 57.98
CA SER A 118 7.16 7.89 59.20
C SER A 118 6.23 7.78 60.40
N GLY A 119 6.40 6.72 61.19
CA GLY A 119 5.96 6.68 62.57
C GLY A 119 6.91 7.50 63.45
N ALA A 120 6.37 8.51 64.13
CA ALA A 120 6.91 9.23 65.29
C ALA A 120 5.88 10.32 65.62
N THR A 121 5.38 10.56 66.83
CA THR A 121 5.56 10.05 68.19
C THR A 121 4.31 10.48 68.96
#